data_AF-A0A2M8AVY7-F1
#
_entry.id   AF-A0A2M8AVY7-F1
#
_cell.length_a   1.000
_cell.length_b   1.000
_cell.length_c   1.000
_cell.angle_alpha   90.00
_cell.angle_beta   90.00
_cell.angle_gamma   90.00
#
_symmetry.space_group_name_H-M   'P 1'
#
loop_
_entity.id
_entity.type
_entity.pdbx_description
1 polymer ?
#
loop_
_entity_poly.entity_id
_entity_poly.type
_entity_poly.pdbx_seq_one_letter_code
_entity_poly.pdbx_strand_id
1 'polypeptide(L)'
;MEKNIVEQVGLNAYYLGINCQKKPFDDVRVRQALNYAIDKKAIIETVLQNQGVLSHGPIPSTLPGYNCKLPAYERNTQKAKELLKDAGCPNLTMKIYQKPSREALNITEGIQSQLSDVGITAKIVQVEWSALKEMINQGKCDTFYMAWLADYPDAENFLAPLFHSANFGAGGNRAQYKNEKVDKLIETAQATTDEKKRNKIYQQIETIIHDDAPMGLFMAPKGVCCASGLG
;
A
#
# COMPACT_ATOMS: atom_id res chain seq x y z
N MET A 1 23.58 -9.49 -31.41
CA MET A 1 22.39 -10.00 -30.72
C MET A 1 21.90 -8.90 -29.80
N GLU A 2 20.90 -8.13 -30.25
CA GLU A 2 20.16 -7.22 -29.37
C GLU A 2 19.47 -8.08 -28.31
N LYS A 3 19.80 -7.85 -27.04
CA LYS A 3 19.01 -8.42 -25.94
C LYS A 3 17.67 -7.71 -25.98
N ASN A 4 16.61 -8.41 -26.39
CA ASN A 4 15.26 -7.92 -26.22
C ASN A 4 14.96 -7.90 -24.72
N ILE A 5 15.06 -6.70 -24.14
CA ILE A 5 14.68 -6.42 -22.77
C ILE A 5 13.16 -6.34 -22.76
N VAL A 6 12.50 -7.26 -22.05
CA VAL A 6 11.05 -7.22 -21.85
C VAL A 6 10.79 -6.66 -20.46
N GLU A 7 10.17 -5.48 -20.41
CA GLU A 7 9.67 -4.90 -19.17
C GLU A 7 8.39 -5.63 -18.75
N GLN A 8 8.34 -6.17 -17.54
CA GLN A 8 7.17 -6.84 -16.97
C GLN A 8 6.89 -6.30 -15.57
N VAL A 9 5.64 -5.93 -15.27
CA VAL A 9 5.27 -5.51 -13.92
C VAL A 9 5.28 -6.72 -13.00
N GLY A 10 6.03 -6.64 -11.89
CA GLY A 10 6.12 -7.73 -10.92
C GLY A 10 4.83 -7.92 -10.12
N LEU A 11 4.57 -9.14 -9.65
CA LEU A 11 3.48 -9.46 -8.71
C LEU A 11 3.88 -9.15 -7.27
N ASN A 12 4.44 -7.97 -7.08
CA ASN A 12 4.84 -7.47 -5.78
C ASN A 12 4.46 -6.00 -5.65
N ALA A 13 4.05 -5.62 -4.44
CA ALA A 13 3.60 -4.27 -4.12
C ALA A 13 4.38 -3.75 -2.93
N TYR A 14 5.09 -2.64 -3.11
CA TYR A 14 5.62 -1.83 -2.03
C TYR A 14 4.53 -0.93 -1.48
N TYR A 15 4.43 -0.88 -0.16
CA TYR A 15 3.42 -0.09 0.50
C TYR A 15 3.89 0.51 1.83
N LEU A 16 3.24 1.62 2.18
CA LEU A 16 3.30 2.21 3.50
C LEU A 16 2.04 1.77 4.26
N GLY A 17 2.17 0.75 5.11
CA GLY A 17 1.07 0.30 5.96
C GLY A 17 0.81 1.28 7.09
N ILE A 18 -0.46 1.52 7.40
CA ILE A 18 -0.89 2.43 8.46
C ILE A 18 -1.71 1.64 9.48
N ASN A 19 -1.35 1.73 10.76
CA ASN A 19 -2.03 0.98 11.80
C ASN A 19 -3.42 1.56 12.12
N CYS A 20 -4.47 0.94 11.58
CA CYS A 20 -5.84 1.42 11.66
C CYS A 20 -6.48 1.31 13.05
N GLN A 21 -5.80 0.71 14.04
CA GLN A 21 -6.27 0.61 15.42
C GLN A 21 -5.54 1.54 16.38
N LYS A 22 -4.56 2.31 15.89
CA LYS A 22 -3.70 3.15 16.72
C LYS A 22 -4.03 4.62 16.51
N LYS A 23 -4.34 5.35 17.59
CA LYS A 23 -4.53 6.80 17.52
C LYS A 23 -3.29 7.53 16.99
N PRO A 24 -3.46 8.56 16.14
CA PRO A 24 -4.71 9.05 15.56
C PRO A 24 -5.08 8.42 14.20
N PHE A 25 -4.42 7.34 13.80
CA PHE A 25 -4.62 6.64 12.53
C PHE A 25 -5.87 5.75 12.51
N ASP A 26 -6.55 5.59 13.65
CA ASP A 26 -7.89 5.01 13.75
C ASP A 26 -8.93 5.87 13.02
N ASP A 27 -8.70 7.18 12.92
CA ASP A 27 -9.49 8.08 12.09
C ASP A 27 -9.11 7.97 10.60
N VAL A 28 -10.09 7.59 9.77
CA VAL A 28 -9.93 7.47 8.32
C VAL A 28 -9.43 8.77 7.67
N ARG A 29 -9.81 9.94 8.20
CA ARG A 29 -9.40 11.24 7.65
C ARG A 29 -7.89 11.45 7.77
N VAL A 30 -7.27 10.98 8.86
CA VAL A 30 -5.81 11.02 9.04
C VAL A 30 -5.12 10.13 8.00
N ARG A 31 -5.67 8.94 7.73
CA ARG A 31 -5.11 8.01 6.74
C ARG A 31 -5.27 8.52 5.29
N GLN A 32 -6.41 9.14 4.99
CA GLN A 32 -6.63 9.83 3.72
C GLN A 32 -5.70 11.03 3.57
N ALA A 33 -5.46 11.81 4.62
CA ALA A 33 -4.52 12.92 4.60
C ALA A 33 -3.10 12.46 4.27
N LEU A 34 -2.65 11.34 4.86
CA LEU A 34 -1.36 10.73 4.53
C LEU A 34 -1.26 10.37 3.05
N ASN A 35 -2.32 9.78 2.46
CA ASN A 35 -2.35 9.45 1.04
C ASN A 35 -2.31 10.71 0.15
N TYR A 36 -3.07 11.76 0.47
CA TYR A 36 -3.07 13.02 -0.28
C TYR A 36 -1.78 13.84 -0.10
N ALA A 37 -1.02 13.61 0.97
CA ALA A 37 0.25 14.31 1.19
C ALA A 37 1.38 13.85 0.26
N ILE A 38 1.31 12.62 -0.23
CA ILE A 38 2.41 11.94 -0.92
C ILE A 38 2.20 11.94 -2.44
N ASP A 39 3.14 12.52 -3.16
CA ASP A 39 3.30 12.40 -4.61
C ASP A 39 4.03 11.09 -4.93
N LYS A 40 3.22 10.08 -5.20
CA LYS A 40 3.68 8.74 -5.55
C LYS A 40 4.41 8.76 -6.91
N LYS A 41 3.98 9.61 -7.86
CA LYS A 41 4.60 9.72 -9.18
C LYS A 41 5.99 10.34 -9.08
N ALA A 42 6.12 11.44 -8.33
CA ALA A 42 7.43 12.06 -8.09
C ALA A 42 8.42 11.12 -7.41
N ILE A 43 7.97 10.27 -6.47
CA ILE A 43 8.84 9.25 -5.86
C ILE A 43 9.28 8.22 -6.92
N ILE A 44 8.38 7.72 -7.75
CA ILE A 44 8.73 6.76 -8.82
C ILE A 44 9.74 7.39 -9.80
N GLU A 45 9.53 8.63 -10.19
CA GLU A 45 10.40 9.32 -11.15
C GLU A 45 11.78 9.64 -10.56
N THR A 46 11.81 10.23 -9.36
CA THR A 46 13.05 10.80 -8.79
C THR A 46 13.84 9.81 -7.96
N VAL A 47 13.16 8.94 -7.19
CA VAL A 47 13.80 7.97 -6.29
C VAL A 47 13.99 6.62 -6.98
N LEU A 48 12.98 6.15 -7.70
CA LEU A 48 13.02 4.86 -8.40
C LEU A 48 13.47 4.96 -9.86
N GLN A 49 13.78 6.16 -10.37
CA GLN A 49 14.25 6.37 -11.75
C GLN A 49 13.34 5.69 -12.80
N ASN A 50 12.02 5.85 -12.64
CA ASN A 50 10.98 5.24 -13.48
C ASN A 50 10.89 3.71 -13.46
N GLN A 51 11.56 3.04 -12.51
CA GLN A 51 11.51 1.58 -12.32
C GLN A 51 10.30 1.11 -11.50
N GLY A 52 9.19 1.84 -11.54
CA GLY A 52 7.96 1.51 -10.83
C GLY A 52 6.71 1.84 -11.64
N VAL A 53 5.61 1.20 -11.29
CA VAL A 53 4.27 1.47 -11.80
C VAL A 53 3.37 1.85 -10.63
N LEU A 54 2.66 2.96 -10.81
CA LEU A 54 1.67 3.41 -9.84
C LEU A 54 0.49 2.44 -9.82
N SER A 55 0.08 2.02 -8.63
CA SER A 55 -1.19 1.32 -8.43
C SER A 55 -2.17 2.23 -7.71
N HIS A 56 -3.43 2.21 -8.14
CA HIS A 56 -4.50 2.99 -7.49
C HIS A 56 -5.07 2.27 -6.27
N GLY A 57 -4.86 0.95 -6.18
CA GLY A 57 -5.34 0.11 -5.10
C GLY A 57 -4.42 -1.09 -4.84
N PRO A 58 -4.84 -2.02 -3.97
CA PRO A 58 -4.06 -3.20 -3.61
C PRO A 58 -3.92 -4.22 -4.73
N ILE A 59 -4.82 -4.25 -5.72
CA ILE A 59 -4.77 -5.22 -6.81
C ILE A 59 -3.88 -4.66 -7.93
N PRO A 60 -2.80 -5.36 -8.35
CA PRO A 60 -2.01 -4.95 -9.50
C PRO A 60 -2.86 -4.86 -10.78
N SER A 61 -2.59 -3.87 -11.62
CA SER A 61 -3.31 -3.65 -12.88
C SER A 61 -3.17 -4.77 -13.91
N THR A 62 -2.22 -5.68 -13.70
CA THR A 62 -2.00 -6.88 -14.53
C THR A 62 -2.92 -8.05 -14.17
N LEU A 63 -3.64 -7.99 -13.04
CA LEU A 63 -4.51 -9.07 -12.58
C LEU A 63 -5.99 -8.84 -12.93
N PRO A 64 -6.74 -9.91 -13.25
CA PRO A 64 -8.19 -9.85 -13.32
C PRO A 64 -8.80 -9.36 -11.99
N GLY A 65 -9.86 -8.55 -12.07
CA GLY A 65 -10.50 -7.98 -10.89
C GLY A 65 -9.96 -6.63 -10.44
N TYR A 66 -8.88 -6.14 -11.04
CA TYR A 66 -8.45 -4.74 -10.87
C TYR A 66 -9.57 -3.77 -11.28
N ASN A 67 -9.78 -2.73 -10.46
CA ASN A 67 -10.70 -1.65 -10.75
C ASN A 67 -9.97 -0.49 -11.46
N CYS A 68 -9.96 -0.50 -12.79
CA CYS A 68 -9.37 0.59 -13.58
C CYS A 68 -10.07 1.95 -13.42
N LYS A 69 -11.24 1.99 -12.79
CA LYS A 69 -11.99 3.23 -12.51
C LYS A 69 -11.71 3.78 -11.11
N LEU A 70 -10.88 3.09 -10.32
CA LEU A 70 -10.51 3.56 -9.00
C LEU A 70 -9.72 4.87 -9.13
N PRO A 71 -10.15 5.96 -8.47
CA PRO A 71 -9.42 7.21 -8.52
C PRO A 71 -8.05 7.07 -7.86
N ALA A 72 -7.08 7.83 -8.35
CA ALA A 72 -5.80 7.92 -7.67
C ALA A 72 -5.88 8.95 -6.53
N TYR A 73 -5.16 8.68 -5.44
CA TYR A 73 -4.79 9.71 -4.47
C TYR A 73 -3.70 10.61 -5.08
N GLU A 74 -4.11 11.56 -5.92
CA GLU A 74 -3.21 12.59 -6.43
C GLU A 74 -2.80 13.54 -5.31
N ARG A 75 -1.53 13.97 -5.30
CA ARG A 75 -1.03 14.83 -4.23
C ARG A 75 -1.84 16.12 -4.15
N ASN A 76 -2.41 16.37 -2.98
CA ASN A 76 -3.16 17.57 -2.67
C ASN A 76 -2.87 17.98 -1.21
N THR A 77 -1.88 18.86 -1.06
CA THR A 77 -1.42 19.32 0.27
C THR A 77 -2.48 20.12 1.01
N GLN A 78 -3.35 20.85 0.30
CA GLN A 78 -4.45 21.59 0.90
C GLN A 78 -5.50 20.65 1.49
N LYS A 79 -5.95 19.65 0.72
CA LYS A 79 -6.89 18.63 1.19
C LYS A 79 -6.32 17.82 2.35
N ALA A 80 -5.04 17.47 2.30
CA ALA A 80 -4.38 16.79 3.41
C ALA A 80 -4.40 17.63 4.70
N LYS A 81 -4.08 18.92 4.63
CA LYS A 81 -4.15 19.84 5.79
C LYS A 81 -5.58 19.99 6.33
N GLU A 82 -6.57 20.10 5.46
CA GLU A 82 -7.98 20.16 5.84
C GLU A 82 -8.43 18.91 6.58
N LEU A 83 -8.13 17.73 6.05
CA LEU A 83 -8.46 16.45 6.69
C LEU A 83 -7.79 16.29 8.06
N LEU A 84 -6.51 16.69 8.19
CA LEU A 84 -5.80 16.68 9.48
C LEU A 84 -6.44 17.63 10.49
N LYS A 85 -6.86 18.83 10.05
CA LYS A 85 -7.54 19.80 10.90
C LYS A 85 -8.90 19.27 11.37
N ASP A 86 -9.68 18.70 10.47
CA ASP A 86 -11.01 18.14 10.76
C ASP A 86 -10.91 16.92 11.69
N ALA A 87 -9.82 16.17 11.61
CA ALA A 87 -9.48 15.09 12.53
C ALA A 87 -8.91 15.58 13.88
N GLY A 88 -8.77 16.89 14.08
CA GLY A 88 -8.20 17.47 15.31
C GLY A 88 -6.69 17.22 15.47
N CYS A 89 -5.99 16.86 14.39
CA CYS A 89 -4.56 16.53 14.36
C CYS A 89 -3.75 17.44 13.40
N PRO A 90 -3.85 18.78 13.48
CA PRO A 90 -3.21 19.69 12.51
C PRO A 90 -1.68 19.62 12.52
N ASN A 91 -1.07 19.14 13.62
CA ASN A 91 0.34 18.84 13.72
C ASN A 91 0.50 17.41 14.23
N LEU A 92 0.87 16.49 13.34
CA LEU A 92 0.99 15.07 13.65
C LEU A 92 2.47 14.69 13.75
N THR A 93 2.86 13.93 14.76
CA THR A 93 4.16 13.25 14.79
C THR A 93 3.96 11.76 14.65
N MET A 94 4.73 11.11 13.78
CA MET A 94 4.64 9.67 13.57
C MET A 94 5.99 9.03 13.29
N LYS A 95 6.06 7.70 13.41
CA LYS A 95 7.24 6.92 13.04
C LYS A 95 6.99 6.07 11.80
N ILE A 96 7.91 6.14 10.84
CA ILE A 96 7.96 5.24 9.67
C ILE A 96 8.98 4.15 9.97
N TYR A 97 8.50 2.94 10.24
CA TYR A 97 9.34 1.79 10.52
C TYR A 97 9.75 1.08 9.23
N GLN A 98 11.02 0.72 9.10
CA GLN A 98 11.53 0.00 7.94
C GLN A 98 12.71 -0.90 8.29
N LYS A 99 13.02 -1.85 7.40
CA LYS A 99 14.29 -2.57 7.48
C LYS A 99 15.42 -1.69 6.93
N PRO A 100 16.66 -1.82 7.41
CA PRO A 100 17.82 -1.18 6.78
C PRO A 100 17.92 -1.55 5.29
N SER A 101 17.82 -0.55 4.43
CA SER A 101 18.05 -0.64 2.98
C SER A 101 18.23 0.77 2.45
N ARG A 102 19.19 0.97 1.54
CA ARG A 102 19.41 2.28 0.91
C ARG A 102 18.20 2.71 0.09
N GLU A 103 17.60 1.78 -0.64
CA GLU A 103 16.40 2.03 -1.44
C GLU A 103 15.21 2.44 -0.54
N ALA A 104 14.96 1.67 0.52
CA ALA A 104 13.88 1.97 1.46
C ALA A 104 14.11 3.32 2.15
N LEU A 105 15.34 3.65 2.51
CA LEU A 105 15.70 4.94 3.09
C LEU A 105 15.40 6.09 2.12
N ASN A 106 15.86 6.02 0.88
CA ASN A 106 15.58 7.07 -0.11
C ASN A 106 14.07 7.29 -0.31
N ILE A 107 13.28 6.21 -0.37
CA ILE A 107 11.82 6.28 -0.53
C ILE A 107 11.19 6.91 0.71
N THR A 108 11.56 6.46 1.91
CA THR A 108 10.98 6.95 3.16
C THR A 108 11.42 8.37 3.50
N GLU A 109 12.61 8.81 3.08
CA GLU A 109 13.05 10.21 3.13
C GLU A 109 12.25 11.09 2.17
N GLY A 110 11.99 10.62 0.95
CA GLY A 110 11.09 11.30 0.01
C GLY A 110 9.67 11.45 0.56
N ILE A 111 9.14 10.41 1.20
CA ILE A 111 7.85 10.46 1.90
C ILE A 111 7.91 11.44 3.09
N GLN A 112 8.93 11.34 3.94
CA GLN A 112 9.13 12.21 5.10
C GLN A 112 9.16 13.70 4.70
N SER A 113 9.87 14.04 3.63
CA SER A 113 9.94 15.39 3.09
C SER A 113 8.56 15.91 2.72
N GLN A 114 7.79 15.15 1.93
CA GLN A 114 6.47 15.56 1.47
C GLN A 114 5.41 15.64 2.57
N LEU A 115 5.53 14.80 3.60
CA LEU A 115 4.69 14.85 4.80
C LEU A 115 4.90 16.13 5.62
N SER A 116 6.12 16.67 5.61
CA SER A 116 6.42 17.92 6.32
C SER A 116 5.65 19.12 5.74
N ASP A 117 5.40 19.13 4.43
CA ASP A 117 4.65 20.18 3.73
C ASP A 117 3.20 20.32 4.21
N VAL A 118 2.67 19.29 4.89
CA VAL A 118 1.30 19.24 5.42
C VAL A 118 1.22 19.23 6.95
N GLY A 119 2.34 19.48 7.64
CA GLY A 119 2.38 19.53 9.12
C GLY A 119 2.55 18.16 9.80
N ILE A 120 3.00 17.15 9.06
CA ILE A 120 3.30 15.82 9.61
C ILE A 120 4.82 15.68 9.79
N THR A 121 5.26 15.55 11.05
CA THR A 121 6.64 15.26 11.41
C THR A 121 6.85 13.74 11.47
N ALA A 122 7.37 13.15 10.40
CA ALA A 122 7.71 11.74 10.35
C ALA A 122 9.16 11.48 10.84
N LYS A 123 9.35 10.44 11.67
CA LYS A 123 10.67 9.95 12.09
C LYS A 123 10.92 8.56 11.50
N ILE A 124 11.97 8.40 10.71
CA ILE A 124 12.34 7.12 10.12
C ILE A 124 13.04 6.27 11.19
N VAL A 125 12.57 5.04 11.39
CA VAL A 125 13.13 4.09 12.36
C VAL A 125 13.55 2.83 11.62
N GLN A 126 14.85 2.59 11.55
CA GLN A 126 15.41 1.38 10.96
C GLN A 126 15.52 0.29 12.04
N VAL A 127 14.95 -0.89 11.76
CA VAL A 127 14.94 -2.04 12.68
C VAL A 127 15.32 -3.29 11.90
N GLU A 128 16.14 -4.16 12.50
CA GLU A 128 16.46 -5.48 11.93
C GLU A 128 15.17 -6.23 11.58
N TRP A 129 15.18 -7.01 10.49
CA TRP A 129 13.99 -7.57 9.87
C TRP A 129 13.14 -8.44 10.80
N SER A 130 13.75 -9.27 11.64
CA SER A 130 13.01 -10.16 12.54
C SER A 130 12.29 -9.36 13.63
N ALA A 131 13.00 -8.41 14.26
CA ALA A 131 12.41 -7.51 15.24
C ALA A 131 11.34 -6.59 14.62
N LEU A 132 11.56 -6.09 13.40
CA LEU A 132 10.58 -5.29 12.67
C LEU A 132 9.27 -6.06 12.45
N LYS A 133 9.35 -7.30 11.94
CA LYS A 133 8.19 -8.16 11.74
C LYS A 133 7.43 -8.39 13.04
N GLU A 134 8.13 -8.67 14.13
CA GLU A 134 7.51 -8.87 15.43
C GLU A 134 6.73 -7.62 15.88
N MET A 135 7.35 -6.44 15.81
CA MET A 135 6.71 -5.17 16.17
C MET A 135 5.47 -4.88 15.33
N ILE A 136 5.54 -5.11 14.03
CA ILE A 136 4.42 -4.90 13.11
C ILE A 136 3.31 -5.91 13.39
N ASN A 137 3.64 -7.19 13.57
CA ASN A 137 2.66 -8.23 13.87
C ASN A 137 1.93 -7.98 15.20
N GLN A 138 2.61 -7.38 16.18
CA GLN A 138 2.02 -6.96 17.45
C GLN A 138 1.28 -5.62 17.38
N GLY A 139 1.21 -4.97 16.21
CA GLY A 139 0.53 -3.68 16.04
C GLY A 139 1.19 -2.53 16.80
N LYS A 140 2.50 -2.59 17.06
CA LYS A 140 3.21 -1.55 17.83
C LYS A 140 3.61 -0.34 16.98
N CYS A 141 3.78 -0.54 15.67
CA CYS A 141 4.20 0.51 14.73
C CYS A 141 3.05 1.48 14.39
N ASP A 142 3.40 2.74 14.14
CA ASP A 142 2.48 3.77 13.63
C ASP A 142 2.23 3.51 12.13
N THR A 143 3.31 3.58 11.36
CA THR A 143 3.35 3.23 9.95
C THR A 143 4.59 2.38 9.66
N PHE A 144 4.56 1.57 8.61
CA PHE A 144 5.71 0.76 8.22
C PHE A 144 5.83 0.63 6.70
N TYR A 145 7.06 0.64 6.20
CA TYR A 145 7.35 0.42 4.79
C TYR A 145 7.70 -1.05 4.56
N MET A 146 6.94 -1.73 3.70
CA MET A 146 7.11 -3.15 3.41
C MET A 146 6.73 -3.47 1.96
N ALA A 147 7.09 -4.67 1.51
CA ALA A 147 6.60 -5.24 0.28
C ALA A 147 5.69 -6.44 0.56
N TRP A 148 4.64 -6.59 -0.24
CA TRP A 148 3.89 -7.83 -0.42
C TRP A 148 4.38 -8.49 -1.70
N LEU A 149 4.69 -9.79 -1.65
CA LEU A 149 5.04 -10.59 -2.82
C LEU A 149 3.95 -11.65 -2.93
N ALA A 150 3.19 -11.65 -4.01
CA ALA A 150 2.11 -12.62 -4.17
C ALA A 150 2.68 -14.00 -4.46
N ASP A 151 2.15 -15.00 -3.75
CA ASP A 151 2.51 -16.41 -3.96
C ASP A 151 1.93 -16.97 -5.28
N TYR A 152 0.82 -16.40 -5.75
CA TYR A 152 0.15 -16.79 -7.01
C TYR A 152 -0.60 -15.60 -7.64
N PRO A 153 -0.81 -15.61 -8.98
CA PRO A 153 -1.36 -14.48 -9.73
C PRO A 153 -2.90 -14.37 -9.64
N ASP A 154 -3.45 -14.24 -8.43
CA ASP A 154 -4.88 -13.93 -8.21
C ASP A 154 -5.03 -12.68 -7.32
N ALA A 155 -6.05 -11.86 -7.60
CA ALA A 155 -6.36 -10.69 -6.79
C ALA A 155 -6.68 -11.05 -5.34
N GLU A 156 -7.22 -12.24 -5.08
CA GLU A 156 -7.47 -12.76 -3.73
C GLU A 156 -6.22 -12.72 -2.84
N ASN A 157 -5.05 -13.00 -3.42
CA ASN A 157 -3.77 -13.03 -2.70
C ASN A 157 -3.35 -11.62 -2.20
N PHE A 158 -3.86 -10.57 -2.84
CA PHE A 158 -3.69 -9.20 -2.36
C PHE A 158 -4.80 -8.76 -1.41
N LEU A 159 -5.96 -9.43 -1.40
CA LEU A 159 -7.13 -9.01 -0.64
C LEU A 159 -7.24 -9.75 0.70
N ALA A 160 -7.33 -11.08 0.69
CA ALA A 160 -7.61 -11.83 1.92
C ALA A 160 -6.45 -11.74 2.93
N PRO A 161 -5.18 -12.00 2.56
CA PRO A 161 -4.08 -11.95 3.52
C PRO A 161 -3.87 -10.56 4.11
N LEU A 162 -4.02 -9.51 3.30
CA LEU A 162 -3.71 -8.13 3.70
C LEU A 162 -4.85 -7.40 4.41
N PHE A 163 -6.12 -7.74 4.13
CA PHE A 163 -7.27 -6.94 4.58
C PHE A 163 -8.35 -7.69 5.35
N HIS A 164 -8.38 -9.03 5.32
CA HIS A 164 -9.33 -9.78 6.14
C HIS A 164 -8.99 -9.65 7.63
N SER A 165 -9.97 -9.39 8.50
CA SER A 165 -9.71 -9.13 9.92
C SER A 165 -9.19 -10.34 10.69
N ALA A 166 -9.46 -11.56 10.21
CA ALA A 166 -8.90 -12.78 10.81
C ALA A 166 -7.38 -12.90 10.61
N ASN A 167 -6.79 -12.14 9.68
CA ASN A 167 -5.38 -12.23 9.31
C ASN A 167 -4.49 -11.21 10.05
N PHE A 168 -4.94 -10.68 11.20
CA PHE A 168 -4.20 -9.69 11.96
C PHE A 168 -2.74 -10.10 12.23
N GLY A 169 -1.85 -9.12 12.08
CA GLY A 169 -0.44 -9.28 12.36
C GLY A 169 0.23 -10.33 11.48
N ALA A 170 0.59 -11.48 12.08
CA ALA A 170 1.33 -12.54 11.40
C ALA A 170 0.56 -13.20 10.24
N GLY A 171 -0.78 -13.11 10.23
CA GLY A 171 -1.62 -13.58 9.12
C GLY A 171 -1.52 -12.75 7.85
N GLY A 172 -0.92 -11.55 7.90
CA GLY A 172 -0.69 -10.68 6.74
C GLY A 172 -1.28 -9.28 6.89
N ASN A 173 -2.40 -9.14 7.61
CA ASN A 173 -3.09 -7.88 7.89
C ASN A 173 -2.36 -7.11 8.98
N ARG A 174 -1.22 -6.58 8.58
CA ARG A 174 -0.27 -5.82 9.41
C ARG A 174 -0.73 -4.39 9.67
N ALA A 175 -1.66 -3.88 8.86
CA ALA A 175 -2.33 -2.61 9.07
C ALA A 175 -3.37 -2.66 10.20
N GLN A 176 -3.68 -3.85 10.76
CA GLN A 176 -4.74 -4.05 11.75
C GLN A 176 -6.10 -3.54 11.24
N TYR A 177 -6.32 -3.65 9.93
CA TYR A 177 -7.49 -3.12 9.27
C TYR A 177 -8.70 -4.03 9.50
N LYS A 178 -9.82 -3.49 9.95
CA LYS A 178 -11.05 -4.25 10.17
C LYS A 178 -12.23 -3.53 9.55
N ASN A 179 -12.91 -4.20 8.63
CA ASN A 179 -14.17 -3.76 8.08
C ASN A 179 -15.03 -4.99 7.77
N GLU A 180 -16.11 -5.16 8.51
CA GLU A 180 -16.97 -6.36 8.41
C GLU A 180 -17.57 -6.54 7.00
N LYS A 181 -17.75 -5.45 6.25
CA LYS A 181 -18.22 -5.52 4.86
C LYS A 181 -17.12 -6.07 3.96
N VAL A 182 -15.87 -5.67 4.16
CA VAL A 182 -14.72 -6.21 3.42
C VAL A 182 -14.53 -7.69 3.73
N ASP A 183 -14.61 -8.09 5.00
CA ASP A 183 -14.50 -9.50 5.41
C ASP A 183 -15.54 -10.36 4.68
N LYS A 184 -16.82 -9.98 4.75
CA LYS A 184 -17.92 -10.69 4.07
C LYS A 184 -17.75 -10.74 2.55
N LEU A 185 -17.27 -9.66 1.93
CA LEU A 185 -17.04 -9.63 0.48
C LEU A 185 -15.88 -10.56 0.10
N ILE A 186 -14.81 -10.61 0.90
CA ILE A 186 -13.68 -11.54 0.69
C ILE A 186 -14.18 -12.99 0.78
N GLU A 187 -14.91 -13.34 1.84
CA GLU A 187 -15.51 -14.67 2.02
C GLU A 187 -16.43 -15.04 0.85
N THR A 188 -17.26 -14.09 0.40
CA THR A 188 -18.14 -14.28 -0.76
C THR A 188 -17.34 -14.51 -2.05
N ALA A 189 -16.25 -13.76 -2.26
CA ALA A 189 -15.40 -13.93 -3.43
C ALA A 189 -14.71 -15.29 -3.44
N GLN A 190 -14.21 -15.77 -2.29
CA GLN A 190 -13.60 -17.08 -2.13
C GLN A 190 -14.58 -18.24 -2.42
N ALA A 191 -15.86 -18.07 -2.07
CA ALA A 191 -16.93 -19.03 -2.37
C ALA A 191 -17.47 -18.93 -3.82
N THR A 192 -17.08 -17.91 -4.59
CA THR A 192 -17.62 -17.66 -5.93
C THR A 192 -16.75 -18.31 -7.02
N THR A 193 -17.33 -19.24 -7.77
CA THR A 193 -16.66 -19.91 -8.89
C THR A 193 -16.78 -19.16 -10.23
N ASP A 194 -17.80 -18.30 -10.38
CA ASP A 194 -17.97 -17.46 -11.57
C ASP A 194 -16.98 -16.28 -11.54
N GLU A 195 -16.00 -16.30 -12.44
CA GLU A 195 -14.93 -15.31 -12.49
C GLU A 195 -15.42 -13.87 -12.69
N LYS A 196 -16.47 -13.66 -13.50
CA LYS A 196 -17.00 -12.31 -13.76
C LYS A 196 -17.67 -11.75 -12.52
N LYS A 197 -18.40 -12.58 -11.77
CA LYS A 197 -19.00 -12.19 -10.49
C LYS A 197 -17.91 -11.95 -9.45
N ARG A 198 -16.92 -12.84 -9.35
CA ARG A 198 -15.79 -12.71 -8.43
C ARG A 198 -15.01 -11.41 -8.66
N ASN A 199 -14.70 -11.09 -9.91
CA ASN A 199 -14.00 -9.85 -10.28
C ASN A 199 -14.80 -8.59 -9.90
N LYS A 200 -16.14 -8.61 -10.03
CA LYS A 200 -16.97 -7.48 -9.56
C LYS A 200 -16.91 -7.32 -8.05
N ILE A 201 -16.85 -8.42 -7.30
CA ILE A 201 -16.71 -8.39 -5.84
C ILE A 201 -15.34 -7.81 -5.47
N TYR A 202 -14.26 -8.23 -6.14
CA TYR A 202 -12.92 -7.65 -5.95
C TYR A 202 -12.90 -6.13 -6.17
N GLN A 203 -13.54 -5.64 -7.23
CA GLN A 203 -13.62 -4.19 -7.49
C GLN A 203 -14.38 -3.43 -6.39
N GLN A 204 -15.41 -4.04 -5.80
CA GLN A 204 -16.13 -3.46 -4.66
C GLN A 204 -15.24 -3.40 -3.41
N ILE A 205 -14.50 -4.48 -3.14
CA ILE A 205 -13.53 -4.53 -2.04
C ILE A 205 -12.47 -3.44 -2.23
N GLU A 206 -11.91 -3.32 -3.44
CA GLU A 206 -10.88 -2.34 -3.76
C GLU A 206 -11.36 -0.90 -3.53
N THR A 207 -12.62 -0.62 -3.86
CA THR A 207 -13.25 0.70 -3.61
C THR A 207 -13.34 1.00 -2.11
N ILE A 208 -13.80 0.03 -1.31
CA ILE A 208 -13.91 0.22 0.15
C ILE A 208 -12.52 0.41 0.77
N ILE A 209 -11.54 -0.40 0.38
CA ILE A 209 -10.16 -0.29 0.88
C ILE A 209 -9.55 1.05 0.48
N HIS A 210 -9.77 1.52 -0.76
CA HIS A 210 -9.32 2.83 -1.19
C HIS A 210 -9.86 3.94 -0.29
N ASP A 211 -11.17 3.92 0.00
CA ASP A 211 -11.81 4.96 0.80
C ASP A 211 -11.39 4.89 2.27
N ASP A 212 -11.19 3.69 2.81
CA ASP A 212 -10.70 3.49 4.17
C ASP A 212 -9.20 3.77 4.33
N ALA A 213 -8.45 3.80 3.24
CA ALA A 213 -7.04 4.18 3.17
C ALA A 213 -6.11 3.48 4.20
N PRO A 214 -6.20 2.16 4.46
CA PRO A 214 -5.32 1.48 5.42
C PRO A 214 -3.84 1.47 5.01
N MET A 215 -3.54 1.88 3.78
CA MET A 215 -2.20 1.94 3.22
C MET A 215 -2.02 3.24 2.41
N GLY A 216 -0.83 3.85 2.52
CA GLY A 216 -0.49 5.16 1.94
C GLY A 216 0.13 5.12 0.54
N LEU A 217 0.60 3.95 0.10
CA LEU A 217 1.43 3.78 -1.10
C LEU A 217 1.16 2.39 -1.66
N PHE A 218 0.85 2.27 -2.96
CA PHE A 218 0.91 1.00 -3.67
C PHE A 218 1.73 1.23 -4.93
N MET A 219 2.92 0.67 -4.96
CA MET A 219 3.80 0.72 -6.12
C MET A 219 4.25 -0.70 -6.43
N ALA A 220 4.14 -1.11 -7.69
CA ALA A 220 4.77 -2.33 -8.16
C ALA A 220 6.08 -1.97 -8.88
N PRO A 221 7.19 -2.69 -8.67
CA PRO A 221 8.38 -2.44 -9.47
C PRO A 221 8.15 -2.89 -10.91
N LYS A 222 8.83 -2.22 -11.85
CA LYS A 222 9.04 -2.77 -13.19
C LYS A 222 10.11 -3.85 -13.07
N GLY A 223 9.71 -5.10 -13.26
CA GLY A 223 10.63 -6.20 -13.48
C GLY A 223 11.24 -6.09 -14.88
N VAL A 224 12.52 -6.46 -14.98
CA VAL A 224 13.20 -6.63 -16.26
C VAL A 224 13.48 -8.12 -16.43
N CYS A 225 12.81 -8.76 -17.38
CA CYS A 225 13.10 -10.14 -17.74
C CYS A 225 13.94 -10.15 -19.03
N CYS A 226 15.10 -10.80 -18.98
CA CYS A 226 15.82 -11.15 -20.21
C CYS A 226 15.01 -12.25 -20.91
N ALA A 227 14.39 -11.94 -22.04
CA ALA A 227 13.80 -12.96 -22.88
C ALA A 227 14.96 -13.82 -23.46
N SER A 228 15.17 -15.02 -22.92
CA SER A 228 15.97 -16.02 -23.62
C SER A 228 15.17 -16.42 -24.85
N GLY A 229 15.60 -15.96 -26.02
CA GLY A 229 15.01 -16.35 -27.29
C GLY A 229 14.99 -17.88 -27.38
N LEU A 230 13.80 -18.47 -27.37
CA LEU A 230 13.60 -19.83 -27.85
C LEU A 230 13.75 -19.74 -29.38
N GLY A 231 14.97 -20.02 -29.84
CA GLY A 231 15.24 -20.42 -31.22
C GLY A 231 14.95 -21.89 -31.40
#